data_AF-A0A957P9S6-F1
#
_entry.id   AF-A0A957P9S6-F1
#
_cell.length_a   1.000
_cell.length_b   1.000
_cell.length_c   1.000
_cell.angle_alpha   90.00
_cell.angle_beta   90.00
_cell.angle_gamma   90.00
#
_symmetry.space_group_name_H-M   'P 1'
#
loop_
_entity.id
_entity.type
_entity.pdbx_description
1 polymer ?
#
loop_
_entity_poly.entity_id
_entity_poly.type
_entity_poly.pdbx_seq_one_letter_code
_entity_poly.pdbx_strand_id
1 'polypeptide(L)'
;MIDSQPSQSATALPPADETLHTPIAWTTVMELLLLVLRKIAFGALVLLLIVYLSFFGLDMARGGAFFSTAAEAATRTQAYVLNLAAGDLGVGVAATSANNPKPVSELLWQYMSRSLGLLGIALLLATLVGVTLGVRAALQRQSNRSLLLIVASMIGVSLPSFFVALLLQLLAIRWTRATGSMLLPVGGFGWDDHLILPVLVLAARPLAQIMRVTFVVVGQALDQEFVRTAHSKGLHPDRVLFYHVLRSAAVPMLTTIGVSVRFALSSLPVVELFFGWNGAGFLLLKAIAMGDYNFTIALLLCFGALIIVINLLLELLYRLADPRLRNVDEQASQQNRQSLLGLLGEVRLVLLEGVANVRAWVRRILPHQHATDFADVTDFRKPVTSLPTDANPSVQYTSTWTLWRRGMMHNPAFILGGLLMLGLLFLYLFGPQLAPHSPYTTQGIEYINGKLVVPPFEPGEMYPWGTDVMGRDIMS
;
A
#
# COMPACT_ATOMS: atom_id res chain seq x y z
N MET A 1 -33.55 -15.86 69.56
CA MET A 1 -34.84 -15.43 68.97
C MET A 1 -34.49 -14.67 67.70
N ILE A 2 -35.11 -15.02 66.56
CA ILE A 2 -34.82 -14.58 65.17
C ILE A 2 -33.58 -15.31 64.61
N ASP A 3 -33.65 -16.36 63.78
CA ASP A 3 -34.53 -16.83 62.71
C ASP A 3 -34.40 -16.12 61.35
N SER A 4 -34.23 -16.94 60.31
CA SER A 4 -34.25 -16.72 58.87
C SER A 4 -33.07 -16.01 58.17
N GLN A 5 -32.29 -16.77 57.39
CA GLN A 5 -32.31 -16.71 55.92
C GLN A 5 -31.65 -18.00 55.33
N PRO A 6 -32.13 -18.52 54.19
CA PRO A 6 -32.00 -19.94 53.82
C PRO A 6 -30.89 -20.24 52.80
N SER A 7 -30.51 -21.52 52.79
CA SER A 7 -29.69 -22.20 51.80
C SER A 7 -30.28 -22.12 50.37
N GLN A 8 -29.49 -21.60 49.42
CA GLN A 8 -29.67 -21.83 47.99
C GLN A 8 -28.57 -22.83 47.56
N SER A 9 -28.86 -24.12 47.60
CA SER A 9 -29.36 -24.93 46.47
C SER A 9 -28.32 -25.08 45.36
N ALA A 10 -27.71 -26.27 45.34
CA ALA A 10 -26.86 -26.81 44.30
C ALA A 10 -27.42 -26.53 42.91
N THR A 11 -26.66 -25.80 42.10
CA THR A 11 -26.92 -25.65 40.66
C THR A 11 -26.51 -26.95 39.98
N ALA A 12 -27.51 -27.66 39.48
CA ALA A 12 -27.37 -28.93 38.79
C ALA A 12 -26.39 -28.83 37.62
N LEU A 13 -25.47 -29.79 37.53
CA LEU A 13 -24.75 -30.12 36.31
C LEU A 13 -25.77 -30.44 35.21
N PRO A 14 -25.67 -29.86 34.01
CA PRO A 14 -26.51 -30.27 32.90
C PRO A 14 -26.19 -31.73 32.52
N PRO A 15 -27.18 -32.52 32.09
CA PRO A 15 -26.99 -33.93 31.81
C PRO A 15 -26.00 -34.14 30.66
N ALA A 16 -25.09 -35.08 30.86
CA ALA A 16 -24.27 -35.65 29.82
C ALA A 16 -25.14 -36.63 29.01
N ASP A 17 -25.71 -36.19 27.90
CA ASP A 17 -26.06 -37.10 26.82
C ASP A 17 -26.17 -36.39 25.46
N GLU A 18 -25.96 -37.19 24.42
CA GLU A 18 -25.98 -36.87 22.99
C GLU A 18 -24.74 -36.17 22.41
N THR A 19 -23.72 -37.01 22.21
CA THR A 19 -22.82 -36.94 21.05
C THR A 19 -23.63 -36.95 19.75
N LEU A 20 -24.18 -35.80 19.37
CA LEU A 20 -24.68 -35.54 18.03
C LEU A 20 -23.49 -35.55 17.07
N HIS A 21 -23.33 -36.67 16.36
CA HIS A 21 -22.65 -36.74 15.08
C HIS A 21 -23.32 -35.75 14.12
N THR A 22 -22.94 -34.47 14.19
CA THR A 22 -23.33 -33.48 13.19
C THR A 22 -22.59 -33.81 11.89
N PRO A 23 -23.28 -33.97 10.75
CA PRO A 23 -22.60 -34.15 9.49
C PRO A 23 -21.92 -32.83 9.12
N ILE A 24 -20.62 -32.73 9.36
CA ILE A 24 -19.78 -31.55 9.09
C ILE A 24 -19.73 -31.17 7.58
N ALA A 25 -20.36 -31.92 6.68
CA ALA A 25 -19.79 -32.11 5.35
C ALA A 25 -20.26 -31.18 4.20
N TRP A 26 -21.28 -30.32 4.35
CA TRP A 26 -21.77 -29.52 3.19
C TRP A 26 -21.90 -28.01 3.43
N THR A 27 -22.37 -27.57 4.59
CA THR A 27 -22.51 -26.14 4.90
C THR A 27 -21.16 -25.44 5.04
N THR A 28 -20.20 -26.09 5.71
CA THR A 28 -18.82 -25.60 5.86
C THR A 28 -18.07 -25.51 4.52
N VAL A 29 -18.26 -26.51 3.66
CA VAL A 29 -17.66 -26.54 2.31
C VAL A 29 -18.26 -25.44 1.44
N MET A 30 -19.58 -25.23 1.50
CA MET A 30 -20.27 -24.17 0.76
C MET A 30 -19.85 -22.77 1.22
N GLU A 31 -19.72 -22.55 2.53
CA GLU A 31 -19.22 -21.29 3.09
C GLU A 31 -17.77 -21.02 2.68
N LEU A 32 -16.93 -22.05 2.68
CA LEU A 32 -15.53 -21.94 2.25
C LEU A 32 -15.43 -21.66 0.75
N LEU A 33 -16.27 -22.31 -0.07
CA LEU A 33 -16.41 -22.03 -1.51
C LEU A 33 -16.86 -20.59 -1.78
N LEU A 34 -17.89 -20.10 -1.08
CA LEU A 34 -18.38 -18.72 -1.23
C LEU A 34 -17.32 -17.70 -0.82
N LEU A 35 -16.55 -17.98 0.22
CA LEU A 35 -15.45 -17.11 0.66
C LEU A 35 -14.34 -17.03 -0.40
N VAL A 36 -13.95 -18.17 -0.97
CA VAL A 36 -12.96 -18.24 -2.06
C VAL A 36 -13.48 -17.53 -3.31
N LEU A 37 -14.74 -17.77 -3.69
CA LEU A 37 -15.36 -17.13 -4.85
C LEU A 37 -15.42 -15.60 -4.70
N ARG A 38 -15.78 -15.10 -3.51
CA ARG A 38 -15.78 -13.65 -3.22
C ARG A 38 -14.39 -13.03 -3.40
N LYS A 39 -13.34 -13.74 -2.99
CA LYS A 39 -11.95 -13.27 -3.15
C LYS A 39 -11.49 -13.29 -4.59
N ILE A 40 -11.86 -14.31 -5.35
CA ILE A 40 -11.59 -14.37 -6.79
C ILE A 40 -12.31 -13.23 -7.50
N ALA A 41 -13.59 -12.97 -7.18
CA ALA A 41 -14.36 -11.88 -7.77
C ALA A 41 -13.75 -10.50 -7.44
N PHE A 42 -13.36 -10.28 -6.18
CA PHE A 42 -12.66 -9.06 -5.78
C PHE A 42 -11.31 -8.93 -6.51
N GLY A 43 -10.55 -10.02 -6.59
CA GLY A 43 -9.29 -10.07 -7.33
C GLY A 43 -9.45 -9.73 -8.81
N ALA A 44 -10.48 -10.28 -9.47
CA ALA A 44 -10.81 -9.97 -10.86
C ALA A 44 -11.16 -8.48 -11.06
N LEU A 45 -11.92 -7.89 -10.13
CA LEU A 45 -12.21 -6.46 -10.14
C LEU A 45 -10.94 -5.61 -10.02
N VAL A 46 -10.03 -6.00 -9.11
CA VAL A 46 -8.72 -5.33 -8.95
C VAL A 46 -7.90 -5.44 -10.24
N LEU A 47 -7.86 -6.60 -10.89
CA LEU A 47 -7.15 -6.78 -12.16
C LEU A 47 -7.75 -5.92 -13.28
N LEU A 48 -9.07 -5.87 -13.39
CA LEU A 48 -9.76 -5.00 -14.35
C LEU A 48 -9.41 -3.53 -14.09
N LEU A 49 -9.44 -3.11 -12.83
CA LEU A 49 -9.06 -1.77 -12.42
C LEU A 49 -7.60 -1.46 -12.78
N ILE A 50 -6.68 -2.42 -12.62
CA ILE A 50 -5.28 -2.27 -13.04
C ILE A 50 -5.20 -2.01 -14.55
N VAL A 51 -5.90 -2.78 -15.38
CA VAL A 51 -5.90 -2.58 -16.85
C VAL A 51 -6.44 -1.19 -17.19
N TYR A 52 -7.58 -0.82 -16.61
CA TYR A 52 -8.21 0.49 -16.84
C TYR A 52 -7.29 1.65 -16.45
N LEU A 53 -6.76 1.62 -15.22
CA LEU A 53 -5.86 2.67 -14.72
C LEU A 53 -4.54 2.70 -15.50
N SER A 54 -4.09 1.58 -16.05
CA SER A 54 -2.88 1.53 -16.87
C SER A 54 -3.11 2.23 -18.21
N PHE A 55 -4.18 1.90 -18.94
CA PHE A 55 -4.52 2.61 -20.19
C PHE A 55 -4.75 4.09 -19.92
N PHE A 56 -5.57 4.41 -18.93
CA PHE A 56 -5.88 5.78 -18.54
C PHE A 56 -4.62 6.56 -18.16
N GLY A 57 -3.75 5.99 -17.32
CA GLY A 57 -2.53 6.64 -16.86
C GLY A 57 -1.51 6.87 -17.98
N LEU A 58 -1.34 5.90 -18.88
CA LEU A 58 -0.43 6.03 -20.02
C LEU A 58 -0.90 7.08 -21.03
N ASP A 59 -2.20 7.11 -21.33
CA ASP A 59 -2.77 8.10 -22.25
C ASP A 59 -2.82 9.50 -21.60
N MET A 60 -3.04 9.60 -20.29
CA MET A 60 -2.92 10.85 -19.52
C MET A 60 -1.48 11.37 -19.51
N ALA A 61 -0.48 10.49 -19.37
CA ALA A 61 0.93 10.87 -19.41
C ALA A 61 1.35 11.45 -20.77
N ARG A 62 0.58 11.21 -21.83
CA ARG A 62 0.76 11.78 -23.18
C ARG A 62 0.02 13.11 -23.38
N GLY A 63 -0.64 13.64 -22.35
CA GLY A 63 -1.36 14.92 -22.41
C GLY A 63 -2.79 14.82 -22.96
N GLY A 64 -3.40 13.63 -22.96
CA GLY A 64 -4.80 13.47 -23.37
C GLY A 64 -5.78 14.19 -22.43
N ALA A 65 -6.90 14.68 -22.97
CA ALA A 65 -7.93 15.32 -22.16
C ALA A 65 -8.64 14.31 -21.23
N PHE A 66 -8.83 14.69 -19.96
CA PHE A 66 -9.26 13.76 -18.90
C PHE A 66 -10.49 12.91 -19.26
N PHE A 67 -11.60 13.53 -19.68
CA PHE A 67 -12.85 12.81 -19.93
C PHE A 67 -12.80 11.92 -21.17
N SER A 68 -12.14 12.35 -22.24
CA SER A 68 -11.98 11.54 -23.45
C SER A 68 -11.06 10.34 -23.18
N THR A 69 -9.95 10.58 -22.48
CA THR A 69 -8.99 9.53 -22.11
C THR A 69 -9.63 8.50 -21.18
N ALA A 70 -10.48 8.94 -20.23
CA ALA A 70 -11.22 8.02 -19.36
C ALA A 70 -12.18 7.10 -20.15
N ALA A 71 -12.94 7.67 -21.09
CA ALA A 71 -13.85 6.90 -21.93
C ALA A 71 -13.09 5.92 -22.85
N GLU A 72 -11.99 6.37 -23.45
CA GLU A 72 -11.15 5.53 -24.31
C GLU A 72 -10.43 4.42 -23.52
N ALA A 73 -9.97 4.70 -22.30
CA ALA A 73 -9.40 3.68 -21.44
C ALA A 73 -10.41 2.57 -21.12
N ALA A 74 -11.70 2.90 -20.94
CA ALA A 74 -12.75 1.91 -20.71
C ALA A 74 -12.96 0.99 -21.92
N THR A 75 -13.02 1.55 -23.14
CA THR A 75 -13.20 0.75 -24.36
C THR A 75 -11.98 -0.13 -24.65
N ARG A 76 -10.77 0.41 -24.47
CA ARG A 76 -9.52 -0.35 -24.60
C ARG A 76 -9.41 -1.46 -23.54
N THR A 77 -9.84 -1.21 -22.31
CA THR A 77 -9.91 -2.23 -21.25
C THR A 77 -10.82 -3.36 -21.65
N GLN A 78 -12.01 -3.06 -22.16
CA GLN A 78 -12.95 -4.07 -22.63
C GLN A 78 -12.34 -4.93 -23.75
N ALA A 79 -11.75 -4.30 -24.76
CA ALA A 79 -11.10 -5.00 -25.86
C ALA A 79 -9.94 -5.89 -25.36
N TYR A 80 -9.11 -5.35 -24.46
CA TYR A 80 -7.98 -6.08 -23.89
C TYR A 80 -8.45 -7.31 -23.08
N VAL A 81 -9.49 -7.19 -22.26
CA VAL A 81 -10.04 -8.32 -21.48
C VAL A 81 -10.61 -9.40 -22.39
N LEU A 82 -11.27 -9.03 -23.50
CA LEU A 82 -11.76 -9.99 -24.49
C LEU A 82 -10.61 -10.72 -25.18
N ASN A 83 -9.56 -10.01 -25.58
CA ASN A 83 -8.36 -10.62 -26.17
C ASN A 83 -7.63 -11.52 -25.18
N LEU A 84 -7.51 -11.10 -23.91
CA LEU A 84 -6.95 -11.89 -22.83
C LEU A 84 -7.73 -13.20 -22.63
N ALA A 85 -9.07 -13.15 -22.69
CA ALA A 85 -9.91 -14.34 -22.61
C ALA A 85 -9.71 -15.30 -23.79
N ALA A 86 -9.32 -14.77 -24.96
CA ALA A 86 -8.90 -15.56 -26.12
C ALA A 86 -7.44 -16.05 -26.04
N GLY A 87 -6.69 -15.68 -25.00
CA GLY A 87 -5.27 -16.01 -24.82
C GLY A 87 -4.31 -15.11 -25.59
N ASP A 88 -4.77 -13.99 -26.13
CA ASP A 88 -3.96 -13.02 -26.86
C ASP A 88 -3.62 -11.81 -25.99
N LEU A 89 -2.33 -11.68 -25.65
CA LEU A 89 -1.76 -10.55 -24.91
C LEU A 89 -1.19 -9.46 -25.83
N GLY A 90 -1.32 -9.65 -27.14
CA GLY A 90 -0.70 -8.84 -28.16
C GLY A 90 0.77 -9.15 -28.39
N VAL A 91 1.34 -8.40 -29.33
CA VAL A 91 2.77 -8.39 -29.65
C VAL A 91 3.42 -7.15 -29.07
N GLY A 92 4.63 -7.30 -28.55
CA GLY A 92 5.36 -6.21 -27.92
C GLY A 92 6.78 -6.09 -28.45
N VAL A 93 7.30 -4.86 -28.41
CA VAL A 93 8.60 -4.47 -28.96
C VAL A 93 9.60 -4.19 -27.83
N ALA A 94 9.16 -3.92 -26.60
CA ALA A 94 10.05 -3.59 -25.48
C ALA A 94 11.06 -4.71 -25.14
N ALA A 95 10.66 -5.97 -25.31
CA ALA A 95 11.50 -7.15 -25.05
C ALA A 95 12.21 -7.69 -26.30
N THR A 96 11.91 -7.16 -27.49
CA THR A 96 12.39 -7.67 -28.78
C THR A 96 13.02 -6.56 -29.61
N SER A 97 13.59 -6.90 -30.77
CA SER A 97 13.98 -5.87 -31.74
C SER A 97 12.74 -5.44 -32.51
N ALA A 98 12.63 -4.17 -32.89
CA ALA A 98 11.54 -3.65 -33.72
C ALA A 98 11.34 -4.45 -35.02
N ASN A 99 12.39 -5.12 -35.49
CA ASN A 99 12.37 -5.94 -36.71
C ASN A 99 11.91 -7.39 -36.49
N ASN A 100 11.67 -7.83 -35.25
CA ASN A 100 11.16 -9.17 -34.94
C ASN A 100 10.31 -9.15 -33.65
N PRO A 101 9.11 -8.53 -33.69
CA PRO A 101 8.20 -8.51 -32.55
C PRO A 101 7.75 -9.94 -32.23
N LYS A 102 7.85 -10.32 -30.96
CA LYS A 102 7.36 -11.61 -30.46
C LYS A 102 6.09 -11.44 -29.64
N PRO A 103 5.24 -12.48 -29.55
CA PRO A 103 4.09 -12.48 -28.66
C PRO A 103 4.53 -12.22 -27.21
N VAL A 104 3.77 -11.37 -26.50
CA VAL A 104 4.07 -11.04 -25.10
C VAL A 104 4.04 -12.30 -24.22
N SER A 105 3.10 -13.23 -24.49
CA SER A 105 2.92 -14.48 -23.75
C SER A 105 4.16 -15.37 -23.71
N GLU A 106 4.93 -15.44 -24.81
CA GLU A 106 6.14 -16.26 -24.91
C GLU A 106 7.26 -15.77 -23.99
N LEU A 107 7.37 -14.45 -23.86
CA LEU A 107 8.45 -13.80 -23.12
C LEU A 107 8.10 -13.59 -21.65
N LEU A 108 6.81 -13.39 -21.34
CA LEU A 108 6.33 -13.01 -20.02
C LEU A 108 6.84 -13.94 -18.90
N TRP A 109 6.74 -15.26 -19.09
CA TRP A 109 7.18 -16.23 -18.10
C TRP A 109 8.69 -16.18 -17.83
N GLN A 110 9.49 -15.96 -18.88
CA GLN A 110 10.94 -15.88 -18.76
C GLN A 110 11.37 -14.69 -17.88
N TYR A 111 10.77 -13.52 -18.06
CA TYR A 111 11.08 -12.34 -17.25
C TYR A 111 10.48 -12.44 -15.85
N MET A 112 9.26 -12.99 -15.74
CA MET A 112 8.56 -13.15 -14.46
C MET A 112 9.32 -14.11 -13.53
N SER A 113 9.79 -15.25 -14.03
CA SER A 113 10.54 -16.23 -13.22
C SER A 113 11.84 -15.66 -12.66
N ARG A 114 12.55 -14.81 -13.42
CA ARG A 114 13.75 -14.10 -12.94
C ARG A 114 13.45 -13.14 -11.80
N SER A 115 12.37 -12.38 -11.90
CA SER A 115 11.90 -11.47 -10.85
C SER A 115 11.42 -12.22 -9.61
N LEU A 116 10.67 -13.31 -9.80
CA LEU A 116 10.16 -14.15 -8.72
C LEU A 116 11.29 -14.82 -7.94
N GLY A 117 12.32 -15.35 -8.61
CA GLY A 117 13.44 -15.95 -7.91
C GLY A 117 14.27 -14.91 -7.14
N LEU A 118 14.50 -13.72 -7.73
CA LEU A 118 15.16 -12.62 -7.02
C LEU A 118 14.38 -12.21 -5.75
N LEU A 119 13.07 -11.99 -5.90
CA LEU A 119 12.17 -11.66 -4.80
C LEU A 119 12.13 -12.77 -3.73
N GLY A 120 12.00 -14.03 -4.15
CA GLY A 120 11.92 -15.17 -3.26
C GLY A 120 13.18 -15.35 -2.41
N ILE A 121 14.35 -15.24 -3.03
CA ILE A 121 15.64 -15.35 -2.33
C ILE A 121 15.83 -14.18 -1.36
N ALA A 122 15.48 -12.96 -1.78
CA ALA A 122 15.56 -11.79 -0.90
C ALA A 122 14.64 -11.91 0.33
N LEU A 123 13.40 -12.38 0.14
CA LEU A 123 12.45 -12.57 1.24
C LEU A 123 12.83 -13.74 2.15
N LEU A 124 13.41 -14.80 1.59
CA LEU A 124 13.93 -15.92 2.37
C LEU A 124 15.09 -15.46 3.25
N LEU A 125 16.06 -14.75 2.68
CA LEU A 125 17.18 -14.17 3.42
C LEU A 125 16.69 -13.19 4.50
N ALA A 126 15.77 -12.29 4.14
CA ALA A 126 15.19 -11.34 5.07
C ALA A 126 14.47 -12.01 6.24
N THR A 127 13.70 -13.07 5.97
CA THR A 127 12.98 -13.82 7.01
C THR A 127 13.95 -14.58 7.91
N LEU A 128 14.87 -15.38 7.36
CA LEU A 128 15.81 -16.15 8.18
C LEU A 128 16.69 -15.24 9.03
N VAL A 129 17.33 -14.25 8.42
CA VAL A 129 18.26 -13.36 9.13
C VAL A 129 17.48 -12.42 10.05
N GLY A 130 16.35 -11.89 9.60
CA GLY A 130 15.53 -10.98 10.39
C GLY A 130 14.99 -11.63 11.65
N VAL A 131 14.38 -12.81 11.54
CA VAL A 131 13.85 -13.54 12.70
C VAL A 131 14.97 -13.95 13.65
N THR A 132 16.08 -14.50 13.14
CA THR A 132 17.20 -14.93 14.00
C THR A 132 17.85 -13.77 14.76
N LEU A 133 18.12 -12.65 14.10
CA LEU A 133 18.66 -11.45 14.75
C LEU A 133 17.65 -10.83 15.72
N GLY A 134 16.36 -10.82 15.38
CA GLY A 134 15.30 -10.31 16.24
C GLY A 134 15.14 -11.13 17.52
N VAL A 135 15.12 -12.46 17.42
CA VAL A 135 15.09 -13.37 18.58
C VAL A 135 16.34 -13.17 19.44
N ARG A 136 17.52 -13.12 18.82
CA ARG A 136 18.79 -12.92 19.54
C ARG A 136 18.83 -11.57 20.27
N ALA A 137 18.34 -10.50 19.64
CA ALA A 137 18.22 -9.19 20.27
C ALA A 137 17.24 -9.23 21.45
N ALA A 138 16.10 -9.91 21.32
CA ALA A 138 15.11 -10.01 22.40
C ALA A 138 15.64 -10.77 23.63
N LEU A 139 16.36 -11.87 23.40
CA LEU A 139 17.00 -12.65 24.47
C LEU A 139 18.10 -11.86 25.19
N GLN A 140 18.74 -10.91 24.50
CA GLN A 140 19.83 -10.07 25.02
C GLN A 140 19.39 -8.60 25.17
N ARG A 141 18.11 -8.34 25.46
CA ARG A 141 17.51 -6.99 25.46
C ARG A 141 18.21 -5.95 26.34
N GLN A 142 18.96 -6.38 27.36
CA GLN A 142 19.72 -5.51 28.25
C GLN A 142 21.18 -5.28 27.80
N SER A 143 21.60 -5.86 26.68
CA SER A 143 22.96 -5.76 26.15
C SER A 143 23.10 -4.64 25.12
N ASN A 144 24.26 -3.98 25.11
CA ASN A 144 24.63 -3.03 24.05
C ASN A 144 24.58 -3.65 22.64
N ARG A 145 24.76 -4.97 22.51
CA ARG A 145 24.62 -5.68 21.23
C ARG A 145 23.19 -5.62 20.70
N SER A 146 22.20 -5.75 21.59
CA SER A 146 20.79 -5.58 21.22
C SER A 146 20.51 -4.15 20.77
N LEU A 147 21.05 -3.16 21.49
CA LEU A 147 20.92 -1.75 21.10
C LEU A 147 21.47 -1.49 19.68
N LEU A 148 22.68 -1.99 19.37
CA LEU A 148 23.27 -1.86 18.04
C LEU A 148 22.39 -2.48 16.94
N LEU A 149 21.86 -3.68 17.20
CA LEU A 149 20.98 -4.37 16.26
C LEU A 149 19.68 -3.58 16.02
N ILE A 150 19.07 -3.02 17.06
CA ILE A 150 17.83 -2.21 16.94
C ILE A 150 18.11 -0.91 16.18
N VAL A 151 19.20 -0.20 16.51
CA VAL A 151 19.59 1.03 15.81
C VAL A 151 19.88 0.75 14.33
N ALA A 152 20.62 -0.32 14.03
CA ALA A 152 20.89 -0.75 12.66
C ALA A 152 19.58 -1.07 11.89
N SER A 153 18.61 -1.73 12.53
CA SER A 153 17.30 -1.98 11.92
C SER A 153 16.54 -0.68 11.62
N MET A 154 16.67 0.33 12.49
CA MET A 154 16.01 1.61 12.33
C MET A 154 16.56 2.38 11.13
N ILE A 155 17.89 2.33 10.95
CA ILE A 155 18.56 2.84 9.74
C ILE A 155 18.07 2.08 8.51
N GLY A 156 18.06 0.74 8.56
CA GLY A 156 17.65 -0.10 7.43
C GLY A 156 16.21 0.13 6.95
N VAL A 157 15.27 0.44 7.85
CA VAL A 157 13.89 0.79 7.48
C VAL A 157 13.79 2.20 6.88
N SER A 158 14.68 3.10 7.30
CA SER A 158 14.61 4.53 6.93
C SER A 158 15.27 4.84 5.58
N LEU A 159 16.17 3.98 5.11
CA LEU A 159 16.86 4.18 3.84
C LEU A 159 16.00 3.71 2.65
N PRO A 160 15.83 4.54 1.61
CA PRO A 160 15.20 4.10 0.36
C PRO A 160 16.03 3.02 -0.34
N SER A 161 15.37 2.05 -0.97
CA SER A 161 16.04 0.93 -1.65
C SER A 161 16.99 1.38 -2.76
N PHE A 162 16.60 2.37 -3.57
CA PHE A 162 17.45 2.93 -4.62
C PHE A 162 18.73 3.55 -4.05
N PHE A 163 18.64 4.19 -2.88
CA PHE A 163 19.79 4.81 -2.24
C PHE A 163 20.77 3.76 -1.73
N VAL A 164 20.25 2.68 -1.14
CA VAL A 164 21.08 1.53 -0.73
C VAL A 164 21.73 0.86 -1.95
N ALA A 165 21.00 0.72 -3.07
CA ALA A 165 21.56 0.23 -4.32
C ALA A 165 22.75 1.07 -4.78
N LEU A 166 22.57 2.39 -4.86
CA LEU A 166 23.63 3.33 -5.24
C LEU A 166 24.84 3.24 -4.32
N LEU A 167 24.63 3.18 -3.00
CA LEU A 167 25.71 3.09 -2.02
C LEU A 167 26.51 1.80 -2.20
N LEU A 168 25.83 0.65 -2.35
CA LEU A 168 26.50 -0.63 -2.56
C LEU A 168 27.25 -0.69 -3.89
N GLN A 169 26.68 -0.14 -4.96
CA GLN A 169 27.38 -0.04 -6.25
C GLN A 169 28.63 0.85 -6.12
N LEU A 170 28.52 2.01 -5.48
CA LEU A 170 29.66 2.91 -5.28
C LEU A 170 30.76 2.23 -4.45
N LEU A 171 30.38 1.51 -3.39
CA LEU A 171 31.32 0.78 -2.54
C LEU A 171 32.04 -0.32 -3.32
N ALA A 172 31.30 -1.11 -4.11
CA ALA A 172 31.86 -2.17 -4.95
C ALA A 172 32.84 -1.60 -6.00
N ILE A 173 32.50 -0.48 -6.64
CA ILE A 173 33.38 0.22 -7.59
C ILE A 173 34.63 0.76 -6.89
N ARG A 174 34.46 1.42 -5.74
CA ARG A 174 35.58 1.98 -4.95
C ARG A 174 36.52 0.88 -4.48
N TRP A 175 35.99 -0.24 -4.01
CA TRP A 175 36.77 -1.40 -3.61
C TRP A 175 37.57 -1.98 -4.77
N THR A 176 36.92 -2.17 -5.92
CA THR A 176 37.57 -2.71 -7.13
C THR A 176 38.70 -1.80 -7.59
N ARG A 177 38.51 -0.47 -7.54
CA ARG A 177 39.57 0.50 -7.85
C ARG A 177 40.73 0.49 -6.84
N ALA A 178 40.45 0.23 -5.57
CA ALA A 178 41.48 0.22 -4.52
C ALA A 178 42.31 -1.08 -4.48
N THR A 179 41.69 -2.23 -4.75
CA THR A 179 42.33 -3.55 -4.65
C THR A 179 42.77 -4.12 -6.00
N GLY A 180 42.25 -3.61 -7.12
CA GLY A 180 42.47 -4.15 -8.46
C GLY A 180 41.68 -5.44 -8.75
N SER A 181 40.97 -5.99 -7.76
CA SER A 181 40.15 -7.19 -7.90
C SER A 181 38.66 -6.86 -7.80
N MET A 182 37.86 -7.42 -8.71
CA MET A 182 36.40 -7.29 -8.70
C MET A 182 35.81 -8.19 -7.61
N LEU A 183 35.31 -7.59 -6.53
CA LEU A 183 34.73 -8.34 -5.39
C LEU A 183 33.37 -8.94 -5.75
N LEU A 184 32.49 -8.10 -6.32
CA LEU A 184 31.14 -8.47 -6.74
C LEU A 184 30.76 -7.71 -8.01
N PRO A 185 29.98 -8.33 -8.92
CA PRO A 185 29.42 -7.65 -10.07
C PRO A 185 28.42 -6.57 -9.69
N VAL A 186 28.65 -5.37 -10.23
CA VAL A 186 27.87 -4.15 -9.93
C VAL A 186 26.55 -4.12 -10.73
N GLY A 187 26.47 -4.91 -11.80
CA GLY A 187 25.26 -5.12 -12.57
C GLY A 187 25.41 -6.23 -13.59
N GLY A 188 24.28 -6.66 -14.15
CA GLY A 188 24.16 -7.80 -15.05
C GLY A 188 23.11 -8.80 -14.57
N PHE A 189 22.96 -9.88 -15.33
CA PHE A 189 22.06 -10.99 -14.99
C PHE A 189 22.85 -12.29 -14.88
N GLY A 190 22.65 -13.00 -13.77
CA GLY A 190 23.25 -14.31 -13.49
C GLY A 190 22.73 -14.89 -12.18
N TRP A 191 22.57 -16.21 -12.12
CA TRP A 191 22.21 -16.94 -10.89
C TRP A 191 23.44 -17.29 -10.05
N ASP A 192 24.40 -16.38 -10.01
CA ASP A 192 25.74 -16.52 -9.40
C ASP A 192 25.99 -15.28 -8.52
N ASP A 193 27.19 -14.71 -8.57
CA ASP A 193 27.57 -13.52 -7.82
C ASP A 193 26.74 -12.27 -8.21
N HIS A 194 26.14 -12.25 -9.41
CA HIS A 194 25.24 -11.17 -9.86
C HIS A 194 23.97 -11.05 -9.03
N LEU A 195 23.61 -12.09 -8.28
CA LEU A 195 22.43 -12.11 -7.43
C LEU A 195 22.67 -11.42 -6.07
N ILE A 196 23.91 -11.39 -5.59
CA ILE A 196 24.23 -11.03 -4.19
C ILE A 196 23.82 -9.59 -3.88
N LEU A 197 24.28 -8.61 -4.67
CA LEU A 197 23.96 -7.20 -4.42
C LEU A 197 22.46 -6.90 -4.57
N PRO A 198 21.76 -7.31 -5.66
CA PRO A 198 20.32 -7.13 -5.77
C PRO A 198 19.54 -7.74 -4.59
N VAL A 199 19.91 -8.95 -4.16
CA VAL A 199 19.25 -9.64 -3.03
C VAL A 199 19.47 -8.87 -1.73
N LEU A 200 20.68 -8.40 -1.45
CA LEU A 200 20.96 -7.63 -0.23
C LEU A 200 20.15 -6.32 -0.19
N VAL A 201 20.07 -5.60 -1.29
CA VAL A 201 19.27 -4.36 -1.38
C VAL A 201 17.79 -4.65 -1.18
N LEU A 202 17.26 -5.64 -1.92
CA LEU A 202 15.85 -5.98 -1.87
C LEU A 202 15.44 -6.56 -0.50
N ALA A 203 16.35 -7.27 0.17
CA ALA A 203 16.14 -7.85 1.49
C ALA A 203 16.31 -6.82 2.63
N ALA A 204 17.10 -5.76 2.46
CA ALA A 204 17.50 -4.86 3.55
C ALA A 204 16.31 -4.32 4.38
N ARG A 205 15.30 -3.76 3.72
CA ARG A 205 14.11 -3.21 4.40
C ARG A 205 13.22 -4.30 5.00
N PRO A 206 12.81 -5.36 4.26
CA PRO A 206 12.13 -6.53 4.82
C PRO A 206 12.81 -7.11 6.06
N LEU A 207 14.13 -7.30 6.00
CA LEU A 207 14.95 -7.87 7.07
C LEU A 207 14.88 -6.99 8.31
N ALA A 208 15.12 -5.68 8.15
CA ALA A 208 15.09 -4.74 9.26
C ALA A 208 13.70 -4.66 9.91
N GLN A 209 12.63 -4.70 9.12
CA GLN A 209 11.26 -4.68 9.62
C GLN A 209 10.92 -5.98 10.37
N ILE A 210 11.23 -7.14 9.80
CA ILE A 210 10.98 -8.46 10.41
C ILE A 210 11.77 -8.57 11.72
N MET A 211 13.05 -8.18 11.70
CA MET A 211 13.91 -8.17 12.88
C MET A 211 13.32 -7.33 14.01
N ARG A 212 12.91 -6.08 13.70
CA ARG A 212 12.38 -5.16 14.71
C ARG A 212 11.07 -5.68 15.33
N VAL A 213 10.15 -6.18 14.51
CA VAL A 213 8.89 -6.72 15.03
C VAL A 213 9.14 -8.00 15.83
N THR A 214 10.02 -8.87 15.35
CA THR A 214 10.42 -10.07 16.10
C THR A 214 11.01 -9.70 17.45
N PHE A 215 11.90 -8.70 17.52
CA PHE A 215 12.45 -8.20 18.78
C PHE A 215 11.36 -7.79 19.77
N VAL A 216 10.39 -6.97 19.31
CA VAL A 216 9.30 -6.47 20.17
C VAL A 216 8.41 -7.60 20.66
N VAL A 217 7.92 -8.44 19.75
CA VAL A 217 6.92 -9.46 20.06
C VAL A 217 7.52 -10.59 20.90
N VAL A 218 8.74 -11.03 20.58
CA VAL A 218 9.45 -12.03 21.40
C VAL A 218 9.79 -11.44 22.78
N GLY A 219 10.24 -10.19 22.83
CA GLY A 219 10.50 -9.49 24.10
C GLY A 219 9.27 -9.43 25.00
N GLN A 220 8.10 -9.07 24.45
CA GLN A 220 6.82 -9.07 25.17
C GLN A 220 6.38 -10.46 25.59
N ALA A 221 6.55 -11.47 24.71
CA ALA A 221 6.16 -12.85 25.00
C ALA A 221 7.00 -13.45 26.14
N LEU A 222 8.28 -13.08 26.28
CA LEU A 222 9.14 -13.51 27.39
C LEU A 222 8.67 -13.00 28.76
N ASP A 223 7.95 -11.89 28.81
CA ASP A 223 7.44 -11.30 30.07
C ASP A 223 6.07 -11.84 30.50
N GLN A 224 5.46 -12.74 29.71
CA GLN A 224 4.13 -13.25 29.99
C GLN A 224 4.10 -14.33 31.09
N GLU A 225 2.97 -14.44 31.78
CA GLU A 225 2.77 -15.38 32.90
C GLU A 225 2.93 -16.85 32.50
N PHE A 226 2.60 -17.22 31.25
CA PHE A 226 2.80 -18.58 30.76
C PHE A 226 4.28 -18.98 30.72
N VAL A 227 5.20 -18.03 30.50
CA VAL A 227 6.65 -18.26 30.52
C VAL A 227 7.13 -18.50 31.94
N ARG A 228 6.65 -17.69 32.90
CA ARG A 228 6.94 -17.87 34.34
C ARG A 228 6.45 -19.23 34.83
N THR A 229 5.26 -19.63 34.38
CA THR A 229 4.67 -20.96 34.67
C THR A 229 5.46 -22.09 34.02
N ALA A 230 5.96 -21.91 32.81
CA ALA A 230 6.80 -22.92 32.15
C ALA A 230 8.14 -23.11 32.88
N HIS A 231 8.74 -22.03 33.38
CA HIS A 231 9.96 -22.09 34.20
C HIS A 231 9.71 -22.70 35.58
N SER A 232 8.59 -22.41 36.25
CA SER A 232 8.27 -23.05 37.54
C SER A 232 8.04 -24.56 37.43
N LYS A 233 7.62 -25.03 36.25
CA LYS A 233 7.55 -26.46 35.90
C LYS A 233 8.92 -27.08 35.56
N GLY A 234 10.01 -26.32 35.60
CA GLY A 234 11.37 -26.81 35.35
C GLY A 234 11.73 -27.02 33.87
N LEU A 235 10.99 -26.42 32.93
CA LEU A 235 11.29 -26.55 31.51
C LEU A 235 12.58 -25.78 31.13
N HIS A 236 13.42 -26.42 30.30
CA HIS A 236 14.65 -25.80 29.77
C HIS A 236 14.34 -24.53 28.96
N PRO A 237 15.14 -23.44 29.07
CA PRO A 237 14.89 -22.18 28.36
C PRO A 237 14.64 -22.33 26.86
N ASP A 238 15.38 -23.20 26.18
CA ASP A 238 15.20 -23.44 24.74
C ASP A 238 13.83 -24.06 24.42
N ARG A 239 13.33 -24.99 25.25
CA ARG A 239 11.98 -25.55 25.05
C ARG A 239 10.91 -24.50 25.27
N VAL A 240 11.09 -23.63 26.26
CA VAL A 240 10.18 -22.51 26.51
C VAL A 240 10.18 -21.55 25.30
N LEU A 241 11.36 -21.23 24.77
CA LEU A 241 11.51 -20.39 23.59
C LEU A 241 10.80 -20.97 22.37
N PHE A 242 11.17 -22.19 21.94
CA PHE A 242 10.66 -22.75 20.68
C PHE A 242 9.18 -23.15 20.74
N TYR A 243 8.70 -23.69 21.85
CA TYR A 243 7.33 -24.22 21.92
C TYR A 243 6.30 -23.24 22.46
N HIS A 244 6.71 -22.28 23.31
CA HIS A 244 5.76 -21.37 23.96
C HIS A 244 5.91 -19.94 23.41
N VAL A 245 7.13 -19.39 23.46
CA VAL A 245 7.38 -17.99 23.08
C VAL A 245 7.25 -17.77 21.57
N LEU A 246 7.99 -18.53 20.75
CA LEU A 246 7.96 -18.39 19.29
C LEU A 246 6.59 -18.74 18.70
N ARG A 247 5.87 -19.68 19.30
CA ARG A 247 4.51 -20.02 18.89
C ARG A 247 3.54 -18.86 19.14
N SER A 248 3.64 -18.21 20.30
CA SER A 248 2.84 -17.01 20.61
C SER A 248 3.20 -15.83 19.68
N ALA A 249 4.49 -15.68 19.37
CA ALA A 249 4.97 -14.63 18.47
C ALA A 249 4.73 -14.89 16.97
N ALA A 250 4.37 -16.12 16.59
CA ALA A 250 4.31 -16.56 15.19
C ALA A 250 3.33 -15.72 14.35
N VAL A 251 2.17 -15.39 14.92
CA VAL A 251 1.11 -14.64 14.22
C VAL A 251 1.59 -13.22 13.85
N PRO A 252 2.04 -12.37 14.80
CA PRO A 252 2.60 -11.06 14.44
C PRO A 252 3.80 -11.11 13.50
N MET A 253 4.68 -12.10 13.66
CA MET A 253 5.84 -12.28 12.77
C MET A 253 5.40 -12.60 11.34
N LEU A 254 4.46 -13.53 11.17
CA LEU A 254 3.91 -13.89 9.87
C LEU A 254 3.21 -12.71 9.20
N THR A 255 2.47 -11.91 9.97
CA THR A 255 1.85 -10.68 9.48
C THR A 255 2.87 -9.70 8.94
N THR A 256 3.98 -9.56 9.65
CA THR A 256 5.09 -8.68 9.25
C THR A 256 5.76 -9.18 7.98
N ILE A 257 6.00 -10.50 7.86
CA ILE A 257 6.55 -11.10 6.64
C ILE A 257 5.63 -10.79 5.46
N GLY A 258 4.31 -10.96 5.62
CA GLY A 258 3.34 -10.64 4.57
C GLY A 258 3.33 -9.18 4.14
N VAL A 259 3.48 -8.25 5.08
CA VAL A 259 3.65 -6.81 4.77
C VAL A 259 4.98 -6.57 4.04
N SER A 260 6.06 -7.20 4.47
CA SER A 260 7.38 -7.09 3.85
C SER A 260 7.40 -7.59 2.40
N VAL A 261 6.63 -8.63 2.06
CA VAL A 261 6.49 -9.10 0.66
C VAL A 261 5.95 -7.99 -0.24
N ARG A 262 4.94 -7.24 0.21
CA ARG A 262 4.33 -6.15 -0.56
C ARG A 262 5.31 -5.00 -0.79
N PHE A 263 6.08 -4.64 0.24
CA PHE A 263 7.13 -3.63 0.11
C PHE A 263 8.23 -4.08 -0.86
N ALA A 264 8.70 -5.32 -0.76
CA ALA A 264 9.71 -5.86 -1.65
C ALA A 264 9.24 -5.83 -3.11
N LEU A 265 8.01 -6.31 -3.38
CA LEU A 265 7.38 -6.24 -4.71
C LEU A 265 7.32 -4.82 -5.27
N SER A 266 6.94 -3.84 -4.44
CA SER A 266 6.86 -2.44 -4.88
C SER A 266 8.22 -1.86 -5.24
N SER A 267 9.29 -2.25 -4.53
CA SER A 267 10.65 -1.78 -4.81
C SER A 267 11.39 -2.58 -5.89
N LEU A 268 10.87 -3.74 -6.28
CA LEU A 268 11.52 -4.69 -7.18
C LEU A 268 11.91 -4.08 -8.55
N PRO A 269 11.04 -3.36 -9.27
CA PRO A 269 11.41 -2.77 -10.57
C PRO A 269 12.60 -1.83 -10.49
N VAL A 270 12.68 -1.06 -9.40
CA VAL A 270 13.76 -0.11 -9.16
C VAL A 270 15.07 -0.85 -8.88
N VAL A 271 15.05 -1.88 -8.04
CA VAL A 271 16.25 -2.69 -7.77
C VAL A 271 16.75 -3.36 -9.05
N GLU A 272 15.86 -3.93 -9.85
CA GLU A 272 16.24 -4.56 -11.12
C GLU A 272 16.86 -3.55 -12.11
N LEU A 273 16.32 -2.33 -12.17
CA LEU A 273 16.88 -1.25 -12.98
C LEU A 273 18.32 -0.90 -12.58
N PHE A 274 18.58 -0.67 -11.28
CA PHE A 274 19.91 -0.26 -10.82
C PHE A 274 20.97 -1.31 -11.11
N PHE A 275 20.64 -2.59 -10.91
CA PHE A 275 21.58 -3.69 -11.14
C PHE A 275 21.55 -4.25 -12.56
N GLY A 276 20.72 -3.72 -13.47
CA GLY A 276 20.56 -4.30 -14.81
C GLY A 276 20.09 -5.76 -14.79
N TRP A 277 19.33 -6.14 -13.76
CA TRP A 277 18.75 -7.47 -13.65
C TRP A 277 17.64 -7.61 -14.67
N ASN A 278 17.80 -8.53 -15.63
CA ASN A 278 16.90 -8.65 -16.77
C ASN A 278 15.57 -9.36 -16.42
N GLY A 279 14.85 -8.82 -15.44
CA GLY A 279 13.57 -9.31 -14.93
C GLY A 279 12.36 -8.54 -15.46
N ALA A 280 11.18 -8.92 -14.97
CA ALA A 280 9.89 -8.33 -15.28
C ALA A 280 9.74 -6.87 -14.83
N GLY A 281 10.35 -6.49 -13.69
CA GLY A 281 10.29 -5.13 -13.19
C GLY A 281 11.13 -4.16 -14.03
N PHE A 282 12.34 -4.57 -14.41
CA PHE A 282 13.16 -3.82 -15.37
C PHE A 282 12.46 -3.69 -16.72
N LEU A 283 11.90 -4.79 -17.24
CA LEU A 283 11.16 -4.78 -18.51
C LEU A 283 9.92 -3.88 -18.45
N LEU A 284 9.21 -3.84 -17.31
CA LEU A 284 8.06 -2.97 -17.11
C LEU A 284 8.46 -1.49 -17.25
N LEU A 285 9.53 -1.07 -16.57
CA LEU A 285 10.01 0.32 -16.66
C LEU A 285 10.45 0.67 -18.08
N LYS A 286 11.11 -0.27 -18.76
CA LYS A 286 11.51 -0.12 -20.16
C LYS A 286 10.29 0.00 -21.10
N ALA A 287 9.27 -0.82 -20.91
CA ALA A 287 8.05 -0.81 -21.72
C ALA A 287 7.28 0.50 -21.56
N ILE A 288 7.18 1.02 -20.33
CA ILE A 288 6.60 2.35 -20.05
C ILE A 288 7.38 3.44 -20.79
N ALA A 289 8.71 3.43 -20.68
CA ALA A 289 9.57 4.42 -21.32
C ALA A 289 9.49 4.38 -22.86
N MET A 290 9.30 3.20 -23.45
CA MET A 290 9.13 3.01 -24.89
C MET A 290 7.69 3.21 -25.37
N GLY A 291 6.74 3.43 -24.46
CA GLY A 291 5.32 3.55 -24.80
C GLY A 291 4.72 2.25 -25.36
N ASP A 292 5.19 1.09 -24.90
CA ASP A 292 4.69 -0.24 -25.26
C ASP A 292 3.57 -0.67 -24.29
N TYR A 293 2.32 -0.53 -24.74
CA TYR A 293 1.13 -0.75 -23.91
C TYR A 293 0.94 -2.24 -23.59
N ASN A 294 1.20 -3.12 -24.57
CA ASN A 294 0.95 -4.54 -24.43
C ASN A 294 1.85 -5.14 -23.34
N PHE A 295 3.16 -4.86 -23.37
CA PHE A 295 4.06 -5.31 -22.31
C PHE A 295 3.77 -4.65 -20.96
N THR A 296 3.50 -3.34 -20.95
CA THR A 296 3.25 -2.61 -19.70
C THR A 296 2.05 -3.20 -18.95
N ILE A 297 0.92 -3.37 -19.64
CA ILE A 297 -0.32 -3.86 -19.05
C ILE A 297 -0.20 -5.35 -18.68
N ALA A 298 0.40 -6.18 -19.52
CA ALA A 298 0.61 -7.59 -19.23
C ALA A 298 1.48 -7.80 -17.97
N LEU A 299 2.58 -7.03 -17.83
CA LEU A 299 3.44 -7.11 -16.65
C LEU A 299 2.75 -6.59 -15.39
N LEU A 300 2.01 -5.48 -15.48
CA LEU A 300 1.21 -4.95 -14.37
C LEU A 300 0.13 -5.95 -13.92
N LEU A 301 -0.54 -6.60 -14.86
CA LEU A 301 -1.48 -7.68 -14.58
C LEU A 301 -0.82 -8.85 -13.88
N CYS A 302 0.36 -9.29 -14.32
CA CYS A 302 1.08 -10.35 -13.63
C CYS A 302 1.49 -9.95 -12.21
N PHE A 303 1.97 -8.73 -11.98
CA PHE A 303 2.27 -8.26 -10.62
C PHE A 303 1.01 -8.17 -9.76
N GLY A 304 -0.12 -7.69 -10.32
CA GLY A 304 -1.40 -7.68 -9.63
C GLY A 304 -1.88 -9.09 -9.26
N ALA A 305 -1.79 -10.03 -10.20
CA ALA A 305 -2.14 -11.43 -9.98
C ALA A 305 -1.24 -12.08 -8.91
N LEU A 306 0.06 -11.78 -8.94
CA LEU A 306 1.02 -12.23 -7.95
C LEU A 306 0.66 -11.73 -6.55
N ILE A 307 0.27 -10.46 -6.40
CA ILE A 307 -0.19 -9.91 -5.12
C ILE A 307 -1.43 -10.65 -4.62
N ILE A 308 -2.39 -10.94 -5.50
CA ILE A 308 -3.60 -11.71 -5.15
C ILE A 308 -3.20 -13.11 -4.66
N VAL A 309 -2.32 -13.81 -5.39
CA VAL A 309 -1.82 -15.14 -4.99
C VAL A 309 -1.12 -15.08 -3.63
N ILE A 310 -0.26 -14.09 -3.40
CA ILE A 310 0.45 -13.90 -2.12
C ILE A 310 -0.54 -13.64 -0.98
N ASN A 311 -1.57 -12.83 -1.20
CA ASN A 311 -2.60 -12.56 -0.20
C ASN A 311 -3.36 -13.85 0.16
N LEU A 312 -3.75 -14.64 -0.85
CA LEU A 312 -4.40 -15.94 -0.62
C LEU A 312 -3.50 -16.92 0.14
N LEU A 313 -2.20 -16.96 -0.19
CA LEU A 313 -1.22 -17.76 0.55
C LEU A 313 -1.08 -17.29 2.00
N LEU A 314 -0.98 -15.99 2.24
CA LEU A 314 -0.88 -15.45 3.60
C LEU A 314 -2.09 -15.83 4.46
N GLU A 315 -3.29 -15.73 3.92
CA GLU A 315 -4.50 -16.16 4.61
C GLU A 315 -4.51 -17.64 4.95
N LEU A 316 -4.04 -18.49 4.03
CA LEU A 316 -3.86 -19.91 4.30
C LEU A 316 -2.82 -20.14 5.41
N LEU A 317 -1.68 -19.45 5.35
CA LEU A 317 -0.65 -19.54 6.38
C LEU A 317 -1.16 -19.05 7.75
N TYR A 318 -1.96 -17.98 7.82
CA TYR A 318 -2.53 -17.52 9.08
C TYR A 318 -3.47 -18.56 9.70
N ARG A 319 -4.32 -19.19 8.88
CA ARG A 319 -5.22 -20.28 9.32
C ARG A 319 -4.45 -21.50 9.82
N LEU A 320 -3.32 -21.83 9.20
CA LEU A 320 -2.44 -22.92 9.63
C LEU A 320 -1.67 -22.57 10.91
N ALA A 321 -1.24 -21.31 11.06
CA ALA A 321 -0.46 -20.86 12.20
C ALA A 321 -1.28 -20.78 13.50
N ASP A 322 -2.52 -20.29 13.43
CA ASP A 322 -3.42 -20.28 14.58
C ASP A 322 -4.89 -20.53 14.16
N PRO A 323 -5.42 -21.75 14.39
CA PRO A 323 -6.81 -22.08 14.07
C PRO A 323 -7.83 -21.29 14.93
N ARG A 324 -7.41 -20.64 16.03
CA ARG A 324 -8.32 -19.80 16.84
C ARG A 324 -8.70 -18.50 16.14
N LEU A 325 -7.85 -18.00 15.25
CA LEU A 325 -8.14 -16.80 14.45
C LEU A 325 -9.25 -17.03 13.41
N ARG A 326 -9.57 -18.29 13.09
CA ARG A 326 -10.71 -18.68 12.24
C ARG A 326 -12.02 -18.08 12.74
N ASN A 327 -12.21 -17.98 14.05
CA ASN A 327 -13.48 -17.58 14.66
C ASN A 327 -13.67 -16.06 14.72
N VAL A 328 -12.58 -15.27 14.64
CA VAL A 328 -12.64 -13.80 14.63
C VAL A 328 -13.13 -13.29 13.27
N ASP A 329 -12.70 -13.94 12.18
CA ASP A 329 -13.25 -13.71 10.84
C ASP A 329 -14.71 -14.21 10.74
N GLU A 330 -15.09 -15.28 11.45
CA GLU A 330 -16.48 -15.74 11.52
C GLU A 330 -17.39 -14.75 12.27
N GLN A 331 -16.92 -14.09 13.33
CA GLN A 331 -17.67 -13.02 14.03
C GLN A 331 -17.78 -11.74 13.18
N ALA A 332 -16.70 -11.32 12.53
CA ALA A 332 -16.71 -10.17 11.62
C ALA A 332 -17.51 -10.44 10.32
N SER A 333 -17.52 -11.68 9.83
CA SER A 333 -18.32 -12.09 8.67
C SER A 333 -19.77 -12.41 9.02
N GLN A 334 -20.10 -12.77 10.27
CA GLN A 334 -21.48 -12.81 10.77
C GLN A 334 -22.08 -11.41 10.89
N GLN A 335 -21.29 -10.42 11.30
CA GLN A 335 -21.73 -9.02 11.29
C GLN A 335 -21.81 -8.44 9.86
N ASN A 336 -20.95 -8.91 8.95
CA ASN A 336 -20.94 -8.56 7.52
C ASN A 336 -21.74 -9.54 6.63
N ARG A 337 -22.57 -10.41 7.22
CA ARG A 337 -23.36 -11.44 6.51
C ARG A 337 -24.64 -10.87 5.92
N GLN A 338 -25.00 -9.63 6.24
CA GLN A 338 -26.20 -9.00 5.71
C GLN A 338 -25.94 -8.34 4.35
N SER A 339 -25.96 -9.23 3.36
CA SER A 339 -26.33 -9.03 1.95
C SER A 339 -25.31 -8.36 1.02
N LEU A 340 -24.97 -9.09 -0.04
CA LEU A 340 -24.34 -8.55 -1.26
C LEU A 340 -25.16 -7.41 -1.89
N LEU A 341 -26.48 -7.40 -1.66
CA LEU A 341 -27.39 -6.28 -2.00
C LEU A 341 -27.14 -5.05 -1.12
N GLY A 342 -26.67 -5.23 0.11
CA GLY A 342 -26.20 -4.20 1.02
C GLY A 342 -24.86 -3.64 0.58
N LEU A 343 -23.90 -4.48 0.15
CA LEU A 343 -22.63 -3.98 -0.42
C LEU A 343 -22.83 -3.29 -1.78
N LEU A 344 -23.67 -3.81 -2.67
CA LEU A 344 -24.05 -3.12 -3.91
C LEU A 344 -24.87 -1.86 -3.60
N GLY A 345 -25.71 -1.91 -2.57
CA GLY A 345 -26.48 -0.79 -2.05
C GLY A 345 -25.60 0.30 -1.46
N GLU A 346 -24.55 -0.06 -0.72
CA GLU A 346 -23.54 0.80 -0.11
C GLU A 346 -22.61 1.38 -1.17
N VAL A 347 -22.13 0.58 -2.13
CA VAL A 347 -21.35 1.10 -3.27
C VAL A 347 -22.20 2.03 -4.12
N ARG A 348 -23.47 1.69 -4.37
CA ARG A 348 -24.44 2.56 -5.05
C ARG A 348 -24.74 3.81 -4.21
N LEU A 349 -24.89 3.70 -2.90
CA LEU A 349 -25.13 4.84 -1.99
C LEU A 349 -23.92 5.75 -1.95
N VAL A 350 -22.72 5.22 -1.83
CA VAL A 350 -21.46 5.98 -1.84
C VAL A 350 -21.23 6.62 -3.21
N LEU A 351 -21.57 5.95 -4.31
CA LEU A 351 -21.53 6.55 -5.65
C LEU A 351 -22.61 7.62 -5.82
N LEU A 352 -23.85 7.38 -5.39
CA LEU A 352 -24.94 8.35 -5.50
C LEU A 352 -24.76 9.53 -4.54
N GLU A 353 -24.25 9.32 -3.33
CA GLU A 353 -23.84 10.38 -2.40
C GLU A 353 -22.60 11.08 -2.91
N GLY A 354 -21.63 10.39 -3.50
CA GLY A 354 -20.48 11.01 -4.14
C GLY A 354 -20.92 11.94 -5.27
N VAL A 355 -21.80 11.46 -6.15
CA VAL A 355 -22.40 12.26 -7.24
C VAL A 355 -23.29 13.37 -6.68
N ALA A 356 -24.09 13.12 -5.65
CA ALA A 356 -24.97 14.12 -5.04
C ALA A 356 -24.18 15.18 -4.26
N ASN A 357 -23.09 14.81 -3.60
CA ASN A 357 -22.17 15.71 -2.89
C ASN A 357 -21.37 16.54 -3.87
N VAL A 358 -20.90 15.96 -4.98
CA VAL A 358 -20.31 16.72 -6.09
C VAL A 358 -21.35 17.68 -6.68
N ARG A 359 -22.59 17.23 -6.90
CA ARG A 359 -23.68 18.07 -7.42
C ARG A 359 -24.12 19.16 -6.43
N ALA A 360 -24.08 18.89 -5.13
CA ALA A 360 -24.40 19.83 -4.06
C ALA A 360 -23.24 20.81 -3.82
N TRP A 361 -22.00 20.35 -3.94
CA TRP A 361 -20.80 21.17 -3.95
C TRP A 361 -20.82 22.13 -5.15
N VAL A 362 -21.15 21.64 -6.36
CA VAL A 362 -21.38 22.47 -7.55
C VAL A 362 -22.52 23.48 -7.32
N ARG A 363 -23.63 23.09 -6.69
CA ARG A 363 -24.73 24.02 -6.34
C ARG A 363 -24.37 25.02 -5.26
N ARG A 364 -23.45 24.70 -4.34
CA ARG A 364 -22.95 25.62 -3.30
C ARG A 364 -21.91 26.61 -3.81
N ILE A 365 -21.28 26.32 -4.96
CA ILE A 365 -20.38 27.25 -5.65
C ILE A 365 -21.17 28.31 -6.44
N LEU A 366 -22.46 28.07 -6.72
CA LEU A 366 -23.37 29.09 -7.22
C LEU A 366 -23.85 29.98 -6.06
N PRO A 367 -23.76 31.32 -6.17
CA PRO A 367 -24.02 32.22 -5.05
C PRO A 367 -25.50 32.20 -4.66
N HIS A 368 -25.79 31.96 -3.38
CA HIS A 368 -27.09 32.24 -2.77
C HIS A 368 -26.94 33.37 -1.77
N GLN A 369 -27.62 34.49 -2.07
CA GLN A 369 -27.73 35.68 -1.23
C GLN A 369 -28.35 35.27 0.13
N HIS A 370 -27.63 35.55 1.21
CA HIS A 370 -28.12 35.31 2.57
C HIS A 370 -28.91 36.53 3.05
N ALA A 371 -30.13 36.33 3.53
CA ALA A 371 -30.78 37.26 4.44
C ALA A 371 -30.61 36.71 5.86
N THR A 372 -29.80 37.40 6.67
CA THR A 372 -29.65 37.17 8.10
C THR A 372 -30.81 37.81 8.84
N ASP A 373 -31.50 37.05 9.69
CA ASP A 373 -32.40 37.63 10.69
C ASP A 373 -31.78 37.43 12.08
N PHE A 374 -31.37 38.53 12.70
CA PHE A 374 -30.85 38.59 14.06
C PHE A 374 -31.91 39.31 14.91
N ALA A 375 -32.65 38.56 15.72
CA ALA A 375 -33.39 39.14 16.83
C ALA A 375 -33.57 38.09 17.93
N ASP A 376 -32.91 38.34 19.07
CA ASP A 376 -33.57 38.59 20.36
C ASP A 376 -32.76 37.99 21.52
N VAL A 377 -31.81 38.78 22.04
CA VAL A 377 -31.03 38.48 23.25
C VAL A 377 -31.34 39.55 24.29
N THR A 378 -32.58 39.54 24.78
CA THR A 378 -33.00 40.36 25.92
C THR A 378 -33.70 39.50 26.97
N ASP A 379 -32.96 38.63 27.65
CA ASP A 379 -33.38 38.19 28.99
C ASP A 379 -32.18 37.81 29.87
N PHE A 380 -31.61 38.80 30.57
CA PHE A 380 -30.52 38.64 31.54
C PHE A 380 -31.00 38.65 33.00
N ARG A 381 -32.28 38.41 33.27
CA ARG A 381 -32.83 38.40 34.64
C ARG A 381 -33.45 37.05 35.02
N LYS A 382 -32.61 36.03 35.19
CA LYS A 382 -32.97 34.89 36.04
C LYS A 382 -31.85 34.61 37.05
N PRO A 383 -32.10 34.80 38.36
CA PRO A 383 -31.11 34.46 39.37
C PRO A 383 -30.90 32.94 39.39
N VAL A 384 -29.63 32.52 39.43
CA VAL A 384 -29.24 31.11 39.52
C VAL A 384 -29.59 30.62 40.93
N THR A 385 -30.73 29.96 41.07
CA THR A 385 -31.09 29.21 42.27
C THR A 385 -31.26 27.73 41.94
N SER A 386 -30.63 26.91 42.79
CA SER A 386 -30.51 25.45 42.77
C SER A 386 -29.48 24.85 41.79
N LEU A 387 -28.43 24.25 42.37
CA LEU A 387 -27.61 23.21 41.74
C LEU A 387 -28.46 21.93 41.72
N PRO A 388 -28.79 21.36 40.54
CA PRO A 388 -29.40 20.05 40.48
C PRO A 388 -28.32 18.99 40.74
N THR A 389 -28.37 18.39 41.93
CA THR A 389 -28.00 17.00 42.12
C THR A 389 -28.85 16.17 41.14
N ASP A 390 -28.22 15.19 40.49
CA ASP A 390 -28.80 14.29 39.47
C ASP A 390 -28.73 14.82 38.03
N ALA A 391 -27.52 14.80 37.46
CA ALA A 391 -27.33 14.85 36.01
C ALA A 391 -26.80 13.49 35.51
N ASN A 392 -27.73 12.71 34.94
CA ASN A 392 -27.45 11.73 33.89
C ASN A 392 -26.41 12.29 32.90
N PRO A 393 -25.36 11.55 32.51
CA PRO A 393 -24.48 11.99 31.44
C PRO A 393 -25.21 11.83 30.10
N SER A 394 -26.06 12.79 29.76
CA SER A 394 -26.52 12.96 28.39
C SER A 394 -25.32 13.39 27.55
N VAL A 395 -24.83 12.45 26.74
CA VAL A 395 -23.81 12.67 25.73
C VAL A 395 -24.27 13.81 24.83
N GLN A 396 -23.69 15.01 25.02
CA GLN A 396 -23.79 16.08 24.03
C GLN A 396 -23.04 15.61 22.78
N TYR A 397 -23.79 15.18 21.77
CA TYR A 397 -23.29 15.00 20.41
C TYR A 397 -22.88 16.38 19.87
N THR A 398 -21.69 16.85 20.25
CA THR A 398 -21.02 17.90 19.47
C THR A 398 -20.85 17.34 18.06
N SER A 399 -21.33 18.08 17.06
CA SER A 399 -21.27 17.62 15.67
C SER A 399 -19.84 17.24 15.35
N THR A 400 -19.62 16.01 14.90
CA THR A 400 -18.30 15.46 14.55
C THR A 400 -17.53 16.41 13.65
N TRP A 401 -18.23 17.19 12.82
CA TRP A 401 -17.69 18.25 11.98
C TRP A 401 -16.98 19.40 12.73
N THR A 402 -17.52 19.86 13.86
CA THR A 402 -16.90 20.98 14.61
C THR A 402 -15.64 20.55 15.36
N LEU A 403 -15.62 19.32 15.87
CA LEU A 403 -14.42 18.71 16.46
C LEU A 403 -13.35 18.44 15.40
N TRP A 404 -13.75 17.92 14.24
CA TRP A 404 -12.83 17.64 13.14
C TRP A 404 -12.25 18.93 12.55
N ARG A 405 -13.07 19.96 12.35
CA ARG A 405 -12.62 21.28 11.87
C ARG A 405 -11.68 21.97 12.86
N ARG A 406 -11.96 21.90 14.17
CA ARG A 406 -11.04 22.41 15.21
C ARG A 406 -9.74 21.62 15.24
N GLY A 407 -9.79 20.30 15.09
CA GLY A 407 -8.60 19.43 15.04
C GLY A 407 -7.72 19.66 13.81
N MET A 408 -8.32 19.90 12.64
CA MET A 408 -7.57 20.23 11.40
C MET A 408 -6.92 21.61 11.48
N MET A 409 -7.66 22.63 11.96
CA MET A 409 -7.19 24.02 12.00
C MET A 409 -6.09 24.28 13.04
N HIS A 410 -5.84 23.36 13.97
CA HIS A 410 -4.78 23.47 14.96
C HIS A 410 -3.54 22.61 14.63
N ASN A 411 -3.57 21.80 13.57
CA ASN A 411 -2.43 20.99 13.17
C ASN A 411 -1.69 21.65 11.99
N PRO A 412 -0.53 22.31 12.21
CA PRO A 412 0.18 23.04 11.16
C PRO A 412 0.64 22.13 10.02
N ALA A 413 1.02 20.87 10.32
CA ALA A 413 1.44 19.91 9.29
C ALA A 413 0.27 19.54 8.36
N PHE A 414 -0.94 19.41 8.90
CA PHE A 414 -2.13 19.11 8.13
C PHE A 414 -2.53 20.29 7.23
N ILE A 415 -2.48 21.52 7.75
CA ILE A 415 -2.77 22.74 6.98
C ILE A 415 -1.76 22.89 5.84
N LEU A 416 -0.46 22.74 6.13
CA LEU A 416 0.59 22.85 5.13
C LEU A 416 0.44 21.77 4.04
N GLY A 417 0.20 20.52 4.44
CA GLY A 417 -0.02 19.41 3.52
C GLY A 417 -1.28 19.58 2.68
N GLY A 418 -2.37 20.08 3.29
CA GLY A 418 -3.63 20.38 2.61
C GLY A 418 -3.51 21.52 1.60
N LEU A 419 -2.83 22.62 1.97
CA LEU A 419 -2.54 23.73 1.06
C LEU A 419 -1.64 23.29 -0.10
N LEU A 420 -0.61 22.49 0.18
CA LEU A 420 0.27 21.96 -0.85
C LEU A 420 -0.48 21.02 -1.81
N MET A 421 -1.35 20.14 -1.30
CA MET A 421 -2.21 19.29 -2.11
C MET A 421 -3.21 20.09 -2.95
N LEU A 422 -3.84 21.11 -2.38
CA LEU A 422 -4.72 22.01 -3.12
C LEU A 422 -3.98 22.79 -4.21
N GLY A 423 -2.76 23.25 -3.91
CA GLY A 423 -1.89 23.92 -4.89
C GLY A 423 -1.49 23.00 -6.04
N LEU A 424 -1.09 21.76 -5.74
CA LEU A 424 -0.79 20.74 -6.76
C LEU A 424 -2.03 20.37 -7.58
N LEU A 425 -3.20 20.22 -6.94
CA LEU A 425 -4.45 19.93 -7.62
C LEU A 425 -4.85 21.09 -8.55
N PHE A 426 -4.68 22.33 -8.09
CA PHE A 426 -4.92 23.53 -8.89
C PHE A 426 -3.97 23.57 -10.10
N LEU A 427 -2.67 23.37 -9.89
CA LEU A 427 -1.69 23.26 -10.98
C LEU A 427 -1.99 22.10 -11.93
N TYR A 428 -2.49 20.97 -11.43
CA TYR A 428 -2.85 19.82 -12.27
C TYR A 428 -4.07 20.11 -13.15
N LEU A 429 -5.11 20.76 -12.60
CA LEU A 429 -6.34 21.04 -13.32
C LEU A 429 -6.23 22.26 -14.25
N PHE A 430 -5.51 23.29 -13.82
CA PHE A 430 -5.43 24.59 -14.50
C PHE A 430 -4.05 24.89 -15.08
N GLY A 431 -3.03 24.07 -14.80
CA GLY A 431 -1.68 24.23 -15.36
C GLY A 431 -1.66 24.36 -16.88
N PRO A 432 -2.38 23.53 -17.65
CA PRO A 432 -2.44 23.66 -19.10
C PRO A 432 -3.05 24.99 -19.59
N GLN A 433 -3.85 25.66 -18.77
CA GLN A 433 -4.44 26.98 -19.09
C GLN A 433 -3.54 28.14 -18.63
N LEU A 434 -2.75 27.92 -17.58
CA LEU A 434 -1.81 28.91 -17.04
C LEU A 434 -0.51 28.97 -17.86
N ALA A 435 0.00 27.83 -18.30
CA ALA A 435 1.21 27.72 -19.12
C ALA A 435 0.88 26.95 -20.41
N PRO A 436 0.36 27.64 -21.45
CA PRO A 436 -0.02 27.00 -22.70
C PRO A 436 1.19 26.56 -23.55
N HIS A 437 2.38 27.11 -23.28
CA HIS A 437 3.62 26.78 -23.98
C HIS A 437 4.37 25.64 -23.28
N SER A 438 5.14 24.86 -24.04
CA SER A 438 5.95 23.77 -23.51
C SER A 438 7.32 24.29 -23.03
N PRO A 439 7.81 23.87 -21.86
CA PRO A 439 9.14 24.26 -21.38
C PRO A 439 10.28 23.64 -22.21
N TYR A 440 9.97 22.74 -23.13
CA TYR A 440 10.94 22.07 -23.99
C TYR A 440 10.98 22.63 -25.42
N THR A 441 10.07 23.53 -25.77
CA THR A 441 10.05 24.17 -27.09
C THR A 441 10.85 25.46 -27.06
N THR A 442 11.94 25.51 -27.83
CA THR A 442 12.76 26.72 -28.00
C THR A 442 12.21 27.56 -29.14
N GLN A 443 11.82 28.77 -28.83
CA GLN A 443 11.25 29.73 -29.76
C GLN A 443 12.40 30.58 -30.34
N GLY A 444 12.57 30.55 -31.66
CA GLY A 444 13.68 31.22 -32.35
C GLY A 444 13.44 32.71 -32.56
N ILE A 445 13.32 33.15 -33.80
CA ILE A 445 13.01 34.55 -34.11
C ILE A 445 11.49 34.70 -34.22
N GLU A 446 10.89 35.63 -33.47
CA GLU A 446 9.45 35.88 -33.51
C GLU A 446 9.10 37.31 -33.90
N TYR A 447 7.88 37.47 -34.40
CA TYR A 447 7.31 38.76 -34.74
C TYR A 447 6.36 39.22 -33.63
N ILE A 448 6.87 40.03 -32.70
CA ILE A 448 6.12 40.51 -31.55
C ILE A 448 5.87 42.01 -31.76
N ASN A 449 4.60 42.44 -31.71
CA ASN A 449 4.19 43.84 -31.85
C ASN A 449 4.73 44.55 -33.11
N GLY A 450 4.77 43.86 -34.25
CA GLY A 450 5.21 44.48 -35.50
C GLY A 450 6.74 44.55 -35.68
N LYS A 451 7.52 43.90 -34.81
CA LYS A 451 8.99 43.89 -34.88
C LYS A 451 9.51 42.45 -34.81
N LEU A 452 10.54 42.17 -35.60
CA LEU A 452 11.31 40.93 -35.49
C LEU A 452 12.18 41.03 -34.24
N VAL A 453 12.00 40.13 -33.28
CA VAL A 453 12.74 40.10 -32.02
C VAL A 453 13.40 38.73 -31.86
N VAL A 454 14.57 38.72 -31.22
CA VAL A 454 15.28 37.50 -30.84
C VAL A 454 15.18 37.30 -29.32
N PRO A 455 15.16 36.06 -28.82
CA PRO A 455 15.10 35.80 -27.38
C PRO A 455 16.36 36.33 -26.68
N PRO A 456 16.26 36.71 -25.39
CA PRO A 456 15.07 36.57 -24.54
C PRO A 456 13.99 37.60 -24.87
N PHE A 457 12.73 37.14 -24.99
CA PHE A 457 11.58 38.02 -25.15
C PHE A 457 11.22 38.63 -23.80
N GLU A 458 10.98 39.94 -23.78
CA GLU A 458 10.54 40.64 -22.58
C GLU A 458 9.10 40.24 -22.19
N PRO A 459 8.72 40.35 -20.91
CA PRO A 459 7.36 40.11 -20.44
C PRO A 459 6.31 40.89 -21.25
N GLY A 460 5.30 40.20 -21.76
CA GLY A 460 4.27 40.78 -22.62
C GLY A 460 3.02 39.90 -22.74
N GLU A 461 2.09 40.27 -23.63
CA GLU A 461 0.82 39.54 -23.80
C GLU A 461 1.01 38.08 -24.25
N MET A 462 2.07 37.81 -25.01
CA MET A 462 2.39 36.46 -25.51
C MET A 462 3.17 35.62 -24.49
N TYR A 463 4.12 36.24 -23.77
CA TYR A 463 4.91 35.61 -22.70
C TYR A 463 4.77 36.42 -21.41
N PRO A 464 3.86 36.05 -20.49
CA PRO A 464 3.55 36.88 -19.33
C PRO A 464 4.77 37.19 -18.45
N TRP A 465 5.73 36.26 -18.37
CA TRP A 465 6.96 36.38 -17.58
C TRP A 465 8.23 36.49 -18.45
N GLY A 466 8.07 36.61 -19.77
CA GLY A 466 9.18 36.61 -20.73
C GLY A 466 9.73 35.20 -21.00
N THR A 467 10.82 35.14 -21.76
CA THR A 467 11.51 33.87 -22.06
C THR A 467 12.95 33.85 -21.58
N ASP A 468 13.51 32.65 -21.45
CA ASP A 468 14.94 32.49 -21.23
C ASP A 468 15.76 32.80 -22.51
N VAL A 469 17.09 32.66 -22.40
CA VAL A 469 18.04 32.92 -23.49
C VAL A 469 17.82 32.00 -24.70
N MET A 470 17.13 30.88 -24.52
CA MET A 470 16.81 29.90 -25.57
C MET A 470 15.38 30.08 -26.11
N GLY A 471 14.66 31.13 -25.69
CA GLY A 471 13.29 31.39 -26.11
C GLY A 471 12.27 30.43 -25.49
N ARG A 472 12.55 29.85 -24.33
CA ARG A 472 11.60 29.02 -23.58
C ARG A 472 10.77 29.88 -22.64
N ASP A 473 9.46 29.68 -22.61
CA ASP A 473 8.55 30.41 -21.73
C ASP A 473 8.92 30.17 -20.26
N ILE A 474 9.16 31.25 -19.51
CA ILE A 474 9.55 31.18 -18.09
C ILE A 474 8.37 30.74 -17.22
N MET A 475 7.14 30.97 -17.69
CA MET A 475 5.93 30.58 -16.96
C MET A 475 5.63 29.07 -17.04
N SER A 476 6.14 28.39 -18.08
CA SER A 476 6.02 26.95 -18.29
C SER A 476 7.11 26.16 -17.56
#